data_AF-A0A1Y2SG48-F1
#
_entry.id   AF-A0A1Y2SG48-F1
#
_cell.length_a   1.000
_cell.length_b   1.000
_cell.length_c   1.000
_cell.angle_alpha   90.00
_cell.angle_beta   90.00
_cell.angle_gamma   90.00
#
_symmetry.space_group_name_H-M   'P 1'
#
loop_
_entity.id
_entity.type
_entity.pdbx_description
1 polymer ?
#
loop_
_entity_poly.entity_id
_entity_poly.type
_entity_poly.pdbx_seq_one_letter_code
_entity_poly.pdbx_strand_id
1 'polypeptide(L)' 'MDIKFINEVRASLKRCRTNAIRFRHDDFLRKHSIELALSKRRFIRDVTAIYG' A
#
# COMPACT_ATOMS: atom_id res chain seq x y z
N MET A 1 10.93 2.42 16.09
CA MET A 1 10.50 2.13 14.72
C MET A 1 10.96 3.26 13.81
N ASP A 2 11.54 2.96 12.64
CA ASP A 2 11.99 4.01 11.71
C ASP A 2 10.80 4.67 10.99
N ILE A 3 10.52 5.93 11.34
CA ILE A 3 9.46 6.75 10.74
C ILE A 3 9.69 6.93 9.23
N LYS A 4 10.94 6.94 8.76
CA LYS A 4 11.27 7.04 7.33
C LYS A 4 10.74 5.83 6.58
N PHE A 5 10.95 4.64 7.11
CA PHE A 5 10.43 3.41 6.53
C PHE A 5 8.89 3.40 6.46
N ILE A 6 8.16 3.86 7.49
CA ILE A 6 6.70 4.00 7.41
C ILE A 6 6.29 4.94 6.28
N ASN A 7 6.98 6.07 6.15
CA ASN A 7 6.69 7.06 5.13
C ASN A 7 6.95 6.51 3.72
N GLU A 8 7.99 5.69 3.53
CA GLU A 8 8.22 4.96 2.29
C GLU A 8 7.10 3.96 1.98
N VAL A 9 6.63 3.21 2.99
CA VAL A 9 5.49 2.29 2.82
C VAL A 9 4.21 3.06 2.48
N ARG A 10 3.97 4.23 3.09
CA ARG A 10 2.85 5.13 2.76
C ARG A 10 2.95 5.67 1.33
N ALA A 11 4.14 6.06 0.88
CA ALA A 11 4.38 6.49 -0.49
C ALA A 11 4.13 5.35 -1.49
N SER A 12 4.59 4.15 -1.16
CA SER A 12 4.35 2.93 -1.95
C SER A 12 2.86 2.57 -2.01
N LEU A 13 2.14 2.70 -0.90
CA LEU A 13 0.69 2.53 -0.83
C LEU A 13 -0.04 3.50 -1.77
N LYS A 14 0.38 4.78 -1.80
CA LYS A 14 -0.18 5.78 -2.73
C LYS A 14 0.04 5.35 -4.19
N ARG A 15 1.24 4.86 -4.53
CA ARG A 15 1.53 4.33 -5.88
C ARG A 15 0.65 3.12 -6.25
N CYS A 16 0.45 2.17 -5.34
CA CYS A 16 -0.44 1.02 -5.59
C CYS A 16 -1.88 1.46 -5.91
N ARG A 17 -2.40 2.48 -5.18
CA ARG A 17 -3.72 3.06 -5.46
C ARG A 17 -3.78 3.73 -6.83
N THR A 18 -2.77 4.52 -7.19
CA THR A 18 -2.67 5.14 -8.52
C THR A 18 -2.59 4.08 -9.62
N ASN A 19 -1.83 3.01 -9.41
CA ASN A 19 -1.73 1.90 -10.35
C ASN A 19 -3.06 1.19 -10.54
N ALA A 20 -3.83 0.96 -9.48
CA ALA A 20 -5.17 0.37 -9.59
C ALA A 20 -6.12 1.21 -10.44
N ILE A 21 -5.99 2.55 -10.41
CA ILE A 21 -6.76 3.46 -11.27
C ILE A 21 -6.22 3.44 -12.71
N ARG A 22 -4.89 3.42 -12.88
CA ARG A 22 -4.22 3.38 -14.19
C ARG A 22 -4.57 2.10 -14.95
N PHE A 23 -4.55 0.97 -14.27
CA PHE A 23 -4.87 -0.36 -14.83
C PHE A 23 -6.36 -0.69 -14.77
N ARG A 24 -7.25 0.30 -14.75
CA ARG A 24 -8.71 0.06 -14.65
C ARG A 24 -9.28 -0.86 -15.73
N HIS A 25 -8.57 -1.01 -16.85
CA HIS A 25 -8.94 -1.84 -18.00
C HIS A 25 -8.30 -3.22 -17.99
N ASP A 26 -7.37 -3.48 -17.07
CA ASP A 26 -6.72 -4.78 -16.88
C ASP A 26 -7.08 -5.30 -15.48
N ASP A 27 -8.02 -6.25 -15.44
CA ASP A 27 -8.56 -6.78 -14.19
C ASP A 27 -7.51 -7.46 -13.33
N PHE A 28 -6.52 -8.14 -13.94
CA PHE A 28 -5.45 -8.81 -13.21
C PHE A 28 -4.54 -7.78 -12.53
N LEU A 29 -4.03 -6.81 -13.29
CA LEU A 29 -3.15 -5.77 -12.77
C LEU A 29 -3.85 -4.85 -11.77
N ARG A 30 -5.14 -4.57 -11.99
CA ARG A 30 -5.97 -3.81 -11.05
C ARG A 30 -6.13 -4.56 -9.74
N LYS A 31 -6.53 -5.83 -9.78
CA LYS A 31 -6.69 -6.69 -8.60
C LYS A 31 -5.38 -6.78 -7.82
N HIS A 32 -4.28 -7.07 -8.51
CA HIS A 32 -2.96 -7.14 -7.90
C HIS A 32 -2.56 -5.82 -7.21
N SER A 33 -2.81 -4.68 -7.87
CA SER A 33 -2.54 -3.35 -7.30
C SER A 33 -3.37 -3.06 -6.05
N ILE A 34 -4.64 -3.49 -6.03
CA ILE A 34 -5.53 -3.36 -4.87
C ILE A 34 -5.05 -4.23 -3.71
N GLU A 35 -4.72 -5.50 -3.97
CA GLU A 35 -4.21 -6.43 -2.95
C GLU A 35 -2.91 -5.91 -2.31
N LEU A 36 -1.98 -5.42 -3.13
CA LEU A 36 -0.75 -4.79 -2.63
C LEU A 36 -1.03 -3.55 -1.76
N ALA A 37 -2.03 -2.73 -2.13
CA ALA A 37 -2.42 -1.57 -1.34
C ALA A 37 -3.04 -1.99 0.01
N LEU A 38 -3.91 -3.00 0.02
CA LEU A 38 -4.51 -3.52 1.25
C LEU A 38 -3.46 -4.13 2.18
N SER A 39 -2.54 -4.91 1.64
CA SER A 39 -1.41 -5.49 2.39
C SER A 39 -0.55 -4.42 3.05
N LYS A 40 -0.14 -3.37 2.30
CA LYS A 40 0.64 -2.25 2.85
C LYS A 40 -0.12 -1.46 3.92
N ARG A 41 -1.44 -1.26 3.73
CA ARG A 41 -2.28 -0.60 4.75
C ARG A 41 -2.33 -1.42 6.04
N ARG A 42 -2.48 -2.74 5.94
CA ARG A 42 -2.47 -3.66 7.08
C ARG A 42 -1.12 -3.60 7.79
N PHE A 43 -0.02 -3.68 7.04
CA PHE A 43 1.33 -3.53 7.58
C PHE A 43 1.51 -2.23 8.36
N ILE A 44 1.16 -1.07 7.77
CA ILE A 44 1.29 0.22 8.47
C ILE A 44 0.51 0.21 9.79
N ARG A 45 -0.72 -0.30 9.78
CA ARG A 45 -1.57 -0.38 10.98
C ARG A 45 -0.95 -1.30 12.03
N ASP A 46 -0.55 -2.50 11.65
CA ASP A 46 -0.03 -3.51 12.59
C ASP A 46 1.26 -2.99 13.23
N VAL A 47 2.13 -2.37 12.45
CA VAL A 47 3.39 -1.86 12.98
C VAL A 47 3.19 -0.56 13.77
N THR A 48 2.23 0.29 13.41
CA THR A 48 1.86 1.45 14.24
C THR A 48 1.24 1.02 15.57
N ALA A 49 0.50 -0.10 15.61
CA ALA A 49 -0.09 -0.62 16.84
C ALA A 49 0.94 -1.27 17.79
N ILE A 50 2.04 -1.80 17.25
CA ILE A 50 3.12 -2.41 18.05
C ILE A 50 4.08 -1.35 18.60
N TYR A 51 4.35 -0.29 17.83
CA TYR A 51 5.43 0.66 18.11
C TYR A 51 4.99 2.12 18.30
N GLY A 52 3.70 2.42 18.16
CA GLY A 52 3.10 3.73 18.43
C GLY A 52 2.47 3.75 19.81
#